data_AF-A0A125W7S1-F1
#
_entry.id   AF-A0A125W7S1-F1
#
_cell.length_a   1.000
_cell.length_b   1.000
_cell.length_c   1.000
_cell.angle_alpha   90.00
_cell.angle_beta   90.00
_cell.angle_gamma   90.00
#
_symmetry.space_group_name_H-M   'P 1'
#
loop_
_entity.id
_entity.type
_entity.pdbx_description
1 polymer ?
#
loop_
_entity_poly.entity_id
_entity_poly.type
_entity_poly.pdbx_seq_one_letter_code
_entity_poly.pdbx_strand_id
1 'polypeptide(L)'
;MKFKTLATTVLATAAIFALGACGNGNGAKESNDIVKEVKEDTTITFWHAMNGVQEEALTKLTKDFMKENPKIKVELQNQSAYPDLQAKINSTLTSPKDLPTITQAYPGWLWNAAQDEMLVDLKPYMDDDTIGWKDAEPIREVLLDGAKIDGKQYGIPFNKSTEMLFYNADLLKEYGVEVPKTLEELKEASKTIYEKSNKEVVGAGFDSLNNYYAIGMKNKGVDFNKDLDLTSKDSQEVVDYYRDGIEAGYFRTAGSDKYLSGPFANKKVAMFVGSIAGAGFVQKDAEAGGYEYGVAPRPEKINLQQGTDIYMFDSATPEQRTAAFEFMKFLATPDSQLYWAQQTGYMPILESVLHSDEYKNSKTTKVPAQLENAVKDLFAIPVEENADSAYNEMRTIMESIFASSNKDTKKLLKDATSQFEQAWNQ
;
A
#
# COMPACT_ATOMS: atom_id res chain seq x y z
N MET A 1 81.18 11.96 40.98
CA MET A 1 80.53 12.73 39.89
C MET A 1 79.79 11.72 39.03
N LYS A 2 78.47 11.57 39.18
CA LYS A 2 77.38 12.31 38.50
C LYS A 2 77.31 12.09 36.98
N PHE A 3 76.08 11.81 36.55
CA PHE A 3 75.46 11.78 35.20
C PHE A 3 75.44 10.40 34.51
N LYS A 4 74.26 9.74 34.40
CA LYS A 4 73.13 9.95 33.46
C LYS A 4 73.63 9.76 32.00
N THR A 5 73.02 8.98 31.09
CA THR A 5 71.63 8.56 30.89
C THR A 5 71.57 7.56 29.71
N LEU A 6 70.64 6.60 29.79
CA LEU A 6 69.74 6.01 28.78
C LEU A 6 70.16 5.60 27.34
N ALA A 7 69.37 4.61 26.86
CA ALA A 7 69.14 4.09 25.50
C ALA A 7 70.03 2.89 25.13
N THR A 8 69.57 1.77 24.52
CA THR A 8 68.43 1.56 23.62
C THR A 8 68.18 0.04 23.42
N THR A 9 66.92 -0.34 23.15
CA THR A 9 66.40 -1.44 22.28
C THR A 9 66.80 -2.93 22.40
N VAL A 10 65.73 -3.74 22.54
CA VAL A 10 65.32 -4.94 21.74
C VAL A 10 65.91 -6.32 22.07
N LEU A 11 65.00 -7.27 22.42
CA LEU A 11 64.78 -8.63 21.87
C LEU A 11 63.97 -9.44 22.92
N ALA A 12 62.65 -9.54 22.78
CA ALA A 12 61.95 -10.63 22.08
C ALA A 12 62.08 -12.00 22.79
N THR A 13 61.08 -12.33 23.60
CA THR A 13 60.76 -13.74 23.91
C THR A 13 59.25 -13.91 23.96
N ALA A 14 58.77 -14.75 23.05
CA ALA A 14 57.38 -15.12 22.85
C ALA A 14 56.80 -15.82 24.08
N ALA A 15 55.62 -15.39 24.52
CA ALA A 15 54.72 -16.17 25.35
C ALA A 15 53.37 -16.25 24.63
N ILE A 16 52.97 -17.48 24.36
CA ILE A 16 51.81 -17.90 23.58
C ILE A 16 50.53 -17.40 24.25
N PHE A 17 49.80 -16.53 23.55
CA PHE A 17 48.40 -16.23 23.84
C PHE A 17 47.54 -17.42 23.41
N ALA A 18 46.84 -18.05 24.36
CA ALA A 18 45.65 -18.82 24.06
C ALA A 18 44.50 -17.84 23.80
N LEU A 19 44.45 -17.27 22.59
CA LEU A 19 43.29 -16.60 22.04
C LEU A 19 42.35 -17.67 21.48
N GLY A 20 41.26 -17.94 22.20
CA GLY A 20 40.11 -18.63 21.63
C GLY A 20 39.47 -17.74 20.58
N ALA A 21 39.79 -18.00 19.33
CA ALA A 21 39.23 -17.31 18.17
C ALA A 21 38.24 -18.22 17.44
N CYS A 22 37.11 -17.61 17.09
CA CYS A 22 36.24 -17.90 15.94
C CYS A 22 35.25 -19.06 16.04
N GLY A 23 33.99 -18.65 16.19
CA GLY A 23 32.82 -19.29 15.59
C GLY A 23 31.75 -18.22 15.31
N ASN A 24 32.10 -17.23 14.48
CA ASN A 24 31.18 -16.20 13.98
C ASN A 24 30.21 -16.85 12.99
N GLY A 25 29.18 -17.50 13.52
CA GLY A 25 27.96 -17.81 12.79
C GLY A 25 26.98 -16.67 13.04
N ASN A 26 26.72 -15.87 12.01
CA ASN A 26 25.59 -14.94 11.96
C ASN A 26 24.31 -15.79 11.86
N GLY A 27 24.00 -16.51 12.94
CA GLY A 27 22.75 -17.23 13.10
C GLY A 27 21.68 -16.21 13.37
N ALA A 28 20.60 -16.23 12.58
CA ALA A 28 19.34 -15.61 12.93
C ALA A 28 19.07 -15.89 14.42
N LYS A 29 18.73 -14.87 15.21
CA LYS A 29 18.25 -15.05 16.58
C LYS A 29 17.14 -16.11 16.53
N GLU A 30 17.47 -17.30 17.02
CA GLU A 30 16.59 -18.46 17.01
C GLU A 30 15.30 -18.16 17.79
N SER A 31 14.23 -18.82 17.36
CA SER A 31 12.83 -18.76 17.79
C SER A 31 12.54 -19.12 19.26
N ASN A 32 13.53 -19.09 20.15
CA ASN A 32 13.40 -19.52 21.55
C ASN A 32 12.74 -18.48 22.48
N ASP A 33 12.47 -17.26 21.98
CA ASP A 33 11.85 -16.16 22.75
C ASP A 33 10.34 -15.96 22.45
N ILE A 34 9.69 -16.83 21.67
CA ILE A 34 8.24 -16.69 21.41
C ILE A 34 7.45 -17.20 22.62
N VAL A 35 6.87 -16.26 23.37
CA VAL A 35 5.93 -16.55 24.45
C VAL A 35 4.67 -17.19 23.88
N LYS A 36 4.16 -18.23 24.54
CA LYS A 36 3.03 -19.03 24.02
C LYS A 36 1.66 -18.58 24.51
N GLU A 37 1.64 -17.73 25.54
CA GLU A 37 0.42 -17.25 26.19
C GLU A 37 0.72 -15.97 26.97
N VAL A 38 -0.11 -14.94 26.82
CA VAL A 38 -0.01 -13.69 27.57
C VAL A 38 -0.69 -13.84 28.93
N LYS A 39 0.09 -14.06 30.00
CA LYS A 39 -0.42 -14.33 31.36
C LYS A 39 -0.56 -13.08 32.23
N GLU A 40 0.35 -12.13 32.02
CA GLU A 40 0.39 -10.87 32.77
C GLU A 40 -0.31 -9.76 32.00
N ASP A 41 -0.81 -8.76 32.73
CA ASP A 41 -1.46 -7.60 32.13
C ASP A 41 -0.46 -6.87 31.22
N THR A 42 -0.70 -6.92 29.91
CA THR A 42 0.22 -6.48 28.87
C THR A 42 -0.43 -5.38 28.05
N THR A 43 0.25 -4.23 27.93
CA THR A 43 -0.20 -3.12 27.08
C THR A 43 0.64 -3.07 25.81
N ILE A 44 -0.04 -3.01 24.67
CA ILE A 44 0.57 -2.76 23.36
C ILE A 44 0.09 -1.42 22.82
N THR A 45 0.99 -0.67 22.20
CA THR A 45 0.66 0.60 21.54
C THR A 45 0.60 0.38 20.04
N PHE A 46 -0.47 0.87 19.39
CA PHE A 46 -0.65 0.80 17.95
C PHE A 46 -0.77 2.20 17.34
N TRP A 47 0.26 2.61 16.59
CA TRP A 47 0.21 3.84 15.80
C TRP A 47 -0.54 3.63 14.47
N HIS A 48 -1.53 4.47 14.18
CA HIS A 48 -2.30 4.41 12.93
C HIS A 48 -2.66 5.81 12.40
N ALA A 49 -3.13 5.87 11.15
CA ALA A 49 -3.64 7.07 10.49
C ALA A 49 -5.07 6.89 9.94
N MET A 50 -5.81 5.91 10.45
CA MET A 50 -7.24 5.76 10.18
C MET A 50 -8.05 6.95 10.73
N ASN A 51 -9.09 7.36 10.00
CA ASN A 51 -9.96 8.48 10.37
C ASN A 51 -11.43 8.13 10.12
N GLY A 52 -12.36 8.90 10.68
CA GLY A 52 -13.80 8.76 10.41
C GLY A 52 -14.28 7.31 10.57
N VAL A 53 -14.99 6.79 9.57
CA VAL A 53 -15.51 5.41 9.59
C VAL A 53 -14.42 4.35 9.73
N GLN A 54 -13.19 4.61 9.26
CA GLN A 54 -12.08 3.67 9.41
C GLN A 54 -11.57 3.62 10.86
N GLU A 55 -11.49 4.77 11.54
CA GLU A 55 -11.11 4.82 12.95
C GLU A 55 -12.18 4.24 13.87
N GLU A 56 -13.46 4.50 13.56
CA GLU A 56 -14.60 3.91 14.28
C GLU A 56 -14.59 2.38 14.15
N ALA A 57 -14.34 1.86 12.95
CA ALA A 57 -14.26 0.42 12.72
C ALA A 57 -13.08 -0.21 13.47
N LEU A 58 -11.89 0.38 13.40
CA LEU A 58 -10.71 -0.12 14.12
C LEU A 58 -10.93 -0.07 15.63
N THR A 59 -11.50 1.02 16.14
CA THR A 59 -11.82 1.16 17.57
C THR A 59 -12.77 0.08 18.06
N LYS A 60 -13.79 -0.27 17.27
CA LYS A 60 -14.71 -1.36 17.62
C LYS A 60 -13.99 -2.71 17.63
N LEU A 61 -13.27 -3.06 16.57
CA LEU A 61 -12.53 -4.33 16.49
C LEU A 61 -11.53 -4.47 17.66
N THR A 62 -10.83 -3.39 18.00
CA THR A 62 -9.93 -3.36 19.15
C THR A 62 -10.65 -3.61 20.48
N LYS A 63 -11.86 -3.06 20.66
CA LYS A 63 -12.67 -3.33 21.86
C LYS A 63 -13.14 -4.78 21.92
N ASP A 64 -13.54 -5.35 20.79
CA ASP A 64 -13.97 -6.75 20.71
C ASP A 64 -12.80 -7.69 21.05
N PHE A 65 -11.62 -7.42 20.48
CA PHE A 65 -10.39 -8.16 20.82
C PHE A 65 -10.05 -8.10 22.32
N MET A 66 -10.03 -6.91 22.93
CA MET A 66 -9.71 -6.77 24.36
C MET A 66 -10.75 -7.43 25.27
N LYS A 67 -12.00 -7.57 24.81
CA LYS A 67 -13.05 -8.30 25.54
C LYS A 67 -12.78 -9.81 25.55
N GLU A 68 -12.26 -10.35 24.45
CA GLU A 68 -11.88 -11.75 24.33
C GLU A 68 -10.54 -12.05 25.01
N ASN A 69 -9.68 -11.04 25.13
CA ASN A 69 -8.31 -11.15 25.65
C ASN A 69 -8.10 -10.18 26.83
N PRO A 70 -8.68 -10.46 28.02
CA PRO A 70 -8.71 -9.50 29.14
C PRO A 70 -7.34 -9.15 29.73
N LYS A 71 -6.29 -9.91 29.39
CA LYS A 71 -4.90 -9.64 29.76
C LYS A 71 -4.19 -8.68 28.82
N ILE A 72 -4.78 -8.38 27.67
CA ILE A 72 -4.17 -7.54 26.65
C ILE A 72 -4.94 -6.23 26.56
N LYS A 73 -4.22 -5.12 26.74
CA LYS A 73 -4.72 -3.77 26.46
C LYS A 73 -4.07 -3.25 25.19
N VAL A 74 -4.90 -2.79 24.24
CA VAL A 74 -4.43 -2.17 23.01
C VAL A 74 -4.70 -0.67 23.07
N GLU A 75 -3.64 0.13 23.05
CA GLU A 75 -3.72 1.58 22.99
C GLU A 75 -3.57 2.07 21.55
N LEU A 76 -4.69 2.45 20.94
CA LEU A 76 -4.70 3.09 19.62
C LEU A 76 -4.21 4.54 19.74
N GLN A 77 -3.23 4.91 18.92
CA GLN A 77 -2.73 6.29 18.82
C GLN A 77 -2.81 6.78 17.37
N ASN A 78 -3.84 7.56 17.08
CA ASN A 78 -4.04 8.20 15.78
C ASN A 78 -2.97 9.30 15.56
N GLN A 79 -2.27 9.22 14.43
CA GLN A 79 -1.26 10.20 13.98
C GLN A 79 -1.81 11.15 12.90
N SER A 80 -3.13 11.31 12.82
CA SER A 80 -3.87 12.18 11.89
C SER A 80 -3.86 11.72 10.43
N ALA A 81 -2.69 11.65 9.80
CA ALA A 81 -2.59 11.30 8.38
C ALA A 81 -1.32 10.47 8.09
N TYR A 82 -1.30 9.78 6.95
CA TYR A 82 -0.18 8.96 6.54
C TYR A 82 1.17 9.70 6.50
N PRO A 83 1.29 10.93 5.97
CA PRO A 83 2.57 11.66 6.00
C PRO A 83 3.05 11.95 7.42
N ASP A 84 2.13 12.30 8.33
CA ASP A 84 2.45 12.59 9.73
C ASP A 84 2.89 11.31 10.47
N LEU A 85 2.19 10.20 10.22
CA LEU A 85 2.58 8.87 10.73
C LEU A 85 3.97 8.47 10.25
N GLN A 86 4.23 8.57 8.93
CA GLN A 86 5.53 8.25 8.34
C GLN A 86 6.64 9.11 8.94
N ALA A 87 6.43 10.43 9.04
CA ALA A 87 7.39 11.35 9.63
C ALA A 87 7.67 11.01 11.11
N LYS A 88 6.64 10.64 11.87
CA LYS A 88 6.79 10.24 13.27
C LYS A 88 7.55 8.93 13.42
N ILE A 89 7.26 7.93 12.60
CA ILE A 89 8.03 6.67 12.55
C ILE A 89 9.50 6.99 12.29
N ASN A 90 9.81 7.68 11.18
CA ASN A 90 11.18 7.97 10.76
C ASN A 90 11.99 8.74 11.82
N SER A 91 11.38 9.74 12.46
CA SER A 91 12.06 10.50 13.52
C SER A 91 12.29 9.68 14.80
N THR A 92 11.39 8.74 15.11
CA THR A 92 11.48 7.91 16.31
C THR A 92 12.43 6.71 16.16
N LEU A 93 12.78 6.30 14.93
CA LEU A 93 13.75 5.21 14.70
C LEU A 93 15.10 5.46 15.41
N THR A 94 15.50 6.72 15.59
CA THR A 94 16.72 7.09 16.32
C THR A 94 16.66 6.82 17.83
N SER A 95 15.48 6.57 18.39
CA SER A 95 15.23 6.26 19.79
C SER A 95 14.29 5.04 19.91
N PRO A 96 14.80 3.81 19.66
CA PRO A 96 13.94 2.62 19.51
C PRO A 96 13.02 2.30 20.71
N LYS A 97 13.39 2.75 21.91
CA LYS A 97 12.59 2.62 23.14
C LYS A 97 11.28 3.42 23.12
N ASP A 98 11.18 4.43 22.26
CA ASP A 98 10.03 5.33 22.15
C ASP A 98 9.10 4.93 20.98
N LEU A 99 9.47 3.89 20.22
CA LEU A 99 8.64 3.30 19.17
C LEU A 99 7.40 2.61 19.78
N PRO A 100 6.28 2.52 19.03
CA PRO A 100 5.13 1.74 19.45
C PRO A 100 5.46 0.25 19.42
N THR A 101 4.58 -0.58 19.99
CA THR A 101 4.68 -2.04 19.80
C THR A 101 4.45 -2.40 18.34
N ILE A 102 3.41 -1.83 17.74
CA ILE A 102 3.04 -2.03 16.34
C ILE A 102 2.69 -0.72 15.67
N THR A 103 2.88 -0.66 14.35
CA THR A 103 2.52 0.50 13.54
C THR A 103 1.88 0.09 12.23
N GLN A 104 0.97 0.94 11.76
CA GLN A 104 0.49 0.92 10.40
C GLN A 104 1.55 1.58 9.52
N ALA A 105 1.92 0.96 8.39
CA ALA A 105 2.86 1.55 7.45
C ALA A 105 2.69 0.99 6.04
N TYR A 106 3.13 1.75 5.03
CA TYR A 106 3.45 1.14 3.74
C TYR A 106 4.78 0.39 3.87
N PRO A 107 4.98 -0.72 3.15
CA PRO A 107 6.20 -1.53 3.26
C PRO A 107 7.49 -0.72 3.04
N GLY A 108 7.53 0.12 2.00
CA GLY A 108 8.73 0.89 1.67
C GLY A 108 9.12 1.93 2.71
N TRP A 109 8.19 2.39 3.56
CA TRP A 109 8.50 3.29 4.69
C TRP A 109 9.45 2.64 5.70
N LEU A 110 9.40 1.32 5.79
CA LEU A 110 10.13 0.55 6.79
C LEU A 110 11.34 -0.18 6.21
N TRP A 111 11.74 0.12 4.97
CA TRP A 111 12.92 -0.47 4.34
C TRP A 111 14.17 -0.34 5.24
N ASN A 112 14.53 0.89 5.64
CA ASN A 112 15.70 1.13 6.48
C ASN A 112 15.55 0.48 7.88
N ALA A 113 14.35 0.52 8.47
CA ALA A 113 14.10 -0.14 9.76
C ALA A 113 14.28 -1.66 9.67
N ALA A 114 13.93 -2.28 8.54
CA ALA A 114 14.16 -3.71 8.30
C ALA A 114 15.66 -4.02 8.13
N GLN A 115 16.39 -3.18 7.38
CA GLN A 115 17.83 -3.33 7.17
C GLN A 115 18.62 -3.17 8.48
N ASP A 116 18.16 -2.29 9.37
CA ASP A 116 18.72 -2.07 10.71
C ASP A 116 18.22 -3.08 11.76
N GLU A 117 17.54 -4.16 11.34
CA GLU A 117 17.01 -5.23 12.19
C GLU A 117 16.06 -4.73 13.30
N MET A 118 15.35 -3.63 13.06
CA MET A 118 14.45 -3.01 14.04
C MET A 118 13.03 -3.60 14.01
N LEU A 119 12.74 -4.49 13.07
CA LEU A 119 11.44 -5.12 12.90
C LEU A 119 11.50 -6.61 13.24
N VAL A 120 10.38 -7.14 13.70
CA VAL A 120 10.22 -8.57 14.00
C VAL A 120 9.88 -9.31 12.71
N ASP A 121 10.66 -10.35 12.36
CA ASP A 121 10.22 -11.33 11.36
C ASP A 121 9.03 -12.11 11.94
N LEU A 122 7.87 -12.00 11.30
CA LEU A 122 6.62 -12.58 11.76
C LEU A 122 6.48 -14.04 11.35
N LYS A 123 7.29 -14.53 10.41
CA LYS A 123 7.20 -15.92 9.94
C LYS A 123 7.34 -16.94 11.08
N PRO A 124 8.30 -16.82 12.03
CA PRO A 124 8.36 -17.68 13.21
C PRO A 124 7.10 -17.66 14.09
N TYR A 125 6.40 -16.53 14.20
CA TYR A 125 5.14 -16.45 14.95
C TYR A 125 3.99 -17.10 14.17
N MET A 126 3.93 -16.88 12.86
CA MET A 126 2.94 -17.49 11.97
C MET A 126 3.04 -19.01 11.93
N ASP A 127 4.27 -19.53 11.93
CA ASP A 127 4.55 -20.97 11.89
C ASP A 127 4.46 -21.66 13.26
N ASP A 128 4.24 -20.90 14.35
CA ASP A 128 4.21 -21.47 15.70
C ASP A 128 3.02 -22.41 15.93
N ASP A 129 3.29 -23.59 16.50
CA ASP A 129 2.27 -24.61 16.74
C ASP A 129 1.20 -24.21 17.76
N THR A 130 1.45 -23.21 18.61
CA THR A 130 0.53 -22.81 19.68
C THR A 130 -0.24 -21.54 19.32
N ILE A 131 0.48 -20.47 18.98
CA ILE A 131 -0.14 -19.15 18.72
C ILE A 131 -0.33 -18.87 17.22
N GLY A 132 0.37 -19.60 16.35
CA GLY A 132 0.46 -19.34 14.92
C GLY A 132 -0.83 -19.59 14.14
N TRP A 133 -0.71 -19.60 12.82
CA TRP A 133 -1.84 -19.55 11.88
C TRP A 133 -2.27 -20.90 11.33
N LYS A 134 -1.84 -22.01 11.94
CA LYS A 134 -2.23 -23.36 11.49
C LYS A 134 -3.75 -23.56 11.33
N ASP A 135 -4.54 -22.92 12.20
CA ASP A 135 -6.02 -23.00 12.21
C ASP A 135 -6.66 -21.72 11.63
N ALA A 136 -5.87 -20.74 11.20
CA ALA A 136 -6.36 -19.52 10.59
C ALA A 136 -6.60 -19.76 9.09
N GLU A 137 -7.54 -19.02 8.52
CA GLU A 137 -7.70 -19.02 7.08
C GLU A 137 -6.52 -18.33 6.39
N PRO A 138 -6.07 -18.84 5.23
CA PRO A 138 -4.93 -18.26 4.54
C PRO A 138 -5.25 -16.85 4.04
N ILE A 139 -4.38 -15.90 4.37
CA ILE A 139 -4.36 -14.59 3.74
C ILE A 139 -4.00 -14.75 2.26
N ARG A 140 -4.67 -13.98 1.41
CA ARG A 140 -4.39 -13.93 -0.03
C ARG A 140 -2.91 -13.66 -0.29
N GLU A 141 -2.25 -14.57 -0.98
CA GLU A 141 -0.78 -14.62 -1.14
C GLU A 141 -0.20 -13.29 -1.63
N VAL A 142 -0.77 -12.72 -2.69
CA VAL A 142 -0.31 -11.44 -3.26
C VAL A 142 -0.34 -10.27 -2.25
N LEU A 143 -1.26 -10.29 -1.29
CA LEU A 143 -1.34 -9.25 -0.26
C LEU A 143 -0.28 -9.49 0.81
N LEU A 144 -0.13 -10.75 1.25
CA LEU A 144 0.85 -11.15 2.26
C LEU A 144 2.29 -10.96 1.76
N ASP A 145 2.56 -11.33 0.51
CA ASP A 145 3.83 -11.10 -0.17
C ASP A 145 4.12 -9.61 -0.33
N GLY A 146 3.09 -8.80 -0.61
CA GLY A 146 3.20 -7.35 -0.68
C GLY A 146 3.58 -6.68 0.64
N ALA A 147 3.54 -7.41 1.77
CA ALA A 147 3.95 -6.95 3.10
C ALA A 147 5.37 -7.44 3.49
N LYS A 148 6.06 -8.15 2.58
CA LYS A 148 7.45 -8.56 2.78
C LYS A 148 8.40 -7.40 2.49
N ILE A 149 9.50 -7.36 3.23
CA ILE A 149 10.62 -6.44 2.98
C ILE A 149 11.87 -7.31 2.89
N ASP A 150 12.59 -7.21 1.78
CA ASP A 150 13.79 -8.03 1.51
C ASP A 150 13.54 -9.55 1.72
N GLY A 151 12.40 -10.04 1.23
CA GLY A 151 12.01 -11.44 1.30
C GLY A 151 11.54 -11.96 2.66
N LYS A 152 11.66 -11.17 3.74
CA LYS A 152 11.18 -11.53 5.10
C LYS A 152 9.78 -10.99 5.35
N GLN A 153 8.98 -11.74 6.12
CA GLN A 153 7.61 -11.37 6.44
C GLN A 153 7.56 -10.41 7.63
N TYR A 154 7.78 -9.12 7.39
CA TYR A 154 7.75 -8.11 8.45
C TYR A 154 6.37 -7.53 8.73
N GLY A 155 5.46 -7.56 7.75
CA GLY A 155 4.13 -6.98 7.88
C GLY A 155 3.00 -8.00 7.69
N ILE A 156 1.85 -7.73 8.30
CA ILE A 156 0.58 -8.41 8.01
C ILE A 156 -0.38 -7.44 7.30
N PRO A 157 -0.98 -7.83 6.16
CA PRO A 157 -1.96 -7.01 5.46
C PRO A 157 -3.11 -6.55 6.35
N PHE A 158 -3.42 -5.25 6.28
CA PHE A 158 -4.48 -4.66 7.10
C PHE A 158 -5.54 -3.93 6.28
N ASN A 159 -5.19 -2.80 5.66
CA ASN A 159 -6.14 -2.00 4.89
C ASN A 159 -5.71 -1.91 3.44
N LYS A 160 -5.96 -3.01 2.73
CA LYS A 160 -5.63 -3.12 1.32
C LYS A 160 -6.75 -2.54 0.44
N SER A 161 -6.33 -1.88 -0.63
CA SER A 161 -7.17 -1.26 -1.64
C SER A 161 -6.66 -1.62 -3.02
N THR A 162 -7.51 -1.40 -4.02
CA THR A 162 -7.16 -1.44 -5.43
C THR A 162 -7.98 -0.37 -6.16
N GLU A 163 -7.69 -0.15 -7.44
CA GLU A 163 -8.47 0.77 -8.26
C GLU A 163 -9.58 0.07 -9.03
N MET A 164 -10.71 0.75 -9.17
CA MET A 164 -11.85 0.31 -9.97
C MET A 164 -12.39 1.46 -10.82
N LEU A 165 -13.14 1.13 -11.86
CA LEU A 165 -13.85 2.09 -12.69
C LEU A 165 -15.19 2.43 -12.04
N PHE A 166 -15.36 3.69 -11.62
CA PHE A 166 -16.64 4.26 -11.24
C PHE A 166 -17.26 4.95 -12.44
N TYR A 167 -18.56 4.78 -12.68
CA TYR A 167 -19.25 5.39 -13.81
C TYR A 167 -20.64 5.90 -13.44
N ASN A 168 -21.09 6.94 -14.12
CA ASN A 168 -22.44 7.47 -13.99
C ASN A 168 -23.33 6.75 -15.01
N ALA A 169 -24.15 5.81 -14.55
CA ALA A 169 -24.95 4.95 -15.42
C ALA A 169 -25.97 5.75 -16.25
N ASP A 170 -26.50 6.84 -15.69
CA ASP A 170 -27.42 7.73 -16.39
C ASP A 170 -26.73 8.45 -17.54
N LEU A 171 -25.50 8.96 -17.34
CA LEU A 171 -24.72 9.59 -18.41
C LEU A 171 -24.31 8.58 -19.49
N LEU A 172 -23.91 7.37 -19.12
CA LEU A 172 -23.58 6.32 -20.11
C LEU A 172 -24.80 6.02 -20.98
N LYS A 173 -25.98 5.87 -20.37
CA LYS A 173 -27.25 5.67 -21.08
C LYS A 173 -27.65 6.86 -21.94
N GLU A 174 -27.51 8.09 -21.44
CA GLU A 174 -27.81 9.33 -22.17
C GLU A 174 -27.00 9.42 -23.47
N TYR A 175 -25.71 9.08 -23.42
CA TYR A 175 -24.82 9.14 -24.58
C TYR A 175 -24.75 7.85 -25.39
N GLY A 176 -25.47 6.80 -24.96
CA GLY A 176 -25.55 5.51 -25.67
C GLY A 176 -24.20 4.80 -25.73
N VAL A 177 -23.49 4.78 -24.60
CA VAL A 177 -22.20 4.09 -24.45
C VAL A 177 -22.32 2.96 -23.43
N GLU A 178 -21.61 1.87 -23.69
CA GLU A 178 -21.53 0.72 -22.78
C GLU A 178 -20.42 0.93 -21.74
N VAL A 179 -20.46 0.15 -20.65
CA VAL A 179 -19.39 0.16 -19.65
C VAL A 179 -18.13 -0.45 -20.26
N PRO A 180 -17.00 0.29 -20.34
CA PRO A 180 -15.80 -0.19 -21.01
C PRO A 180 -15.08 -1.25 -20.18
N LYS A 181 -14.55 -2.27 -20.86
CA LYS A 181 -13.81 -3.40 -20.29
C LYS A 181 -12.35 -3.43 -20.74
N THR A 182 -12.01 -2.65 -21.76
CA THR A 182 -10.64 -2.49 -22.28
C THR A 182 -10.27 -1.02 -22.40
N LEU A 183 -8.98 -0.70 -22.45
CA LEU A 183 -8.52 0.66 -22.69
C LEU A 183 -9.06 1.24 -24.00
N GLU A 184 -9.08 0.46 -25.09
CA GLU A 184 -9.65 0.96 -26.36
C GLU A 184 -11.16 1.29 -26.23
N GLU A 185 -11.93 0.46 -25.53
CA GLU A 185 -13.34 0.76 -25.24
C GLU A 185 -13.48 1.99 -24.33
N LEU A 186 -12.61 2.16 -23.33
CA LEU A 186 -12.60 3.32 -22.44
C LEU A 186 -12.36 4.61 -23.22
N LYS A 187 -11.40 4.60 -24.14
CA LYS A 187 -11.12 5.70 -25.05
C LYS A 187 -12.32 6.01 -25.95
N GLU A 188 -12.92 5.01 -26.59
CA GLU A 188 -14.07 5.20 -27.49
C GLU A 188 -15.29 5.75 -26.76
N ALA A 189 -15.64 5.15 -25.62
CA ALA A 189 -16.74 5.62 -24.77
C ALA A 189 -16.49 7.06 -24.30
N SER A 190 -15.28 7.36 -23.84
CA SER A 190 -14.92 8.69 -23.34
C SER A 190 -14.99 9.77 -24.41
N LYS A 191 -14.47 9.47 -25.61
CA LYS A 191 -14.55 10.37 -26.75
C LYS A 191 -16.01 10.60 -27.17
N THR A 192 -16.81 9.54 -27.22
CA THR A 192 -18.24 9.63 -27.59
C THR A 192 -19.02 10.51 -26.62
N ILE A 193 -18.83 10.31 -25.32
CA ILE A 193 -19.44 11.15 -24.27
C ILE A 193 -19.04 12.61 -24.48
N TYR A 194 -17.73 12.87 -24.59
CA TYR A 194 -17.20 14.22 -24.72
C TYR A 194 -17.72 14.95 -25.97
N GLU A 195 -17.80 14.26 -27.11
CA GLU A 195 -18.32 14.85 -28.35
C GLU A 195 -19.84 15.09 -28.28
N LYS A 196 -20.62 14.11 -27.80
CA LYS A 196 -22.08 14.23 -27.71
C LYS A 196 -22.55 15.22 -26.65
N SER A 197 -21.77 15.41 -25.59
CA SER A 197 -22.04 16.42 -24.57
C SER A 197 -21.61 17.84 -24.99
N ASN A 198 -21.27 18.08 -26.26
CA ASN A 198 -20.69 19.34 -26.73
C ASN A 198 -19.47 19.79 -25.91
N LYS A 199 -18.63 18.83 -25.49
CA LYS A 199 -17.42 19.05 -24.67
C LYS A 199 -17.66 19.49 -23.22
N GLU A 200 -18.90 19.42 -22.72
CA GLU A 200 -19.24 19.79 -21.34
C GLU A 200 -18.93 18.71 -20.29
N VAL A 201 -18.89 17.43 -20.69
CA VAL A 201 -18.65 16.28 -19.82
C VAL A 201 -17.39 15.56 -20.28
N VAL A 202 -16.38 15.49 -19.42
CA VAL A 202 -15.18 14.68 -19.70
C VAL A 202 -15.55 13.20 -19.62
N GLY A 203 -15.07 12.42 -20.58
CA GLY A 203 -15.43 11.01 -20.69
C GLY A 203 -14.90 10.16 -19.54
N ALA A 204 -13.59 10.23 -19.27
CA ALA A 204 -12.98 9.56 -18.13
C ALA A 204 -11.90 10.38 -17.42
N GLY A 205 -11.57 10.02 -16.18
CA GLY A 205 -10.38 10.54 -15.53
C GLY A 205 -9.70 9.53 -14.61
N PHE A 206 -8.52 9.91 -14.12
CA PHE A 206 -7.65 9.04 -13.34
C PHE A 206 -7.14 9.78 -12.10
N ASP A 207 -7.39 9.19 -10.91
CA ASP A 207 -7.01 9.78 -9.63
C ASP A 207 -5.49 9.72 -9.38
N SER A 208 -4.86 8.59 -9.73
CA SER A 208 -3.44 8.35 -9.43
C SER A 208 -2.62 8.10 -10.69
N LEU A 209 -1.75 9.05 -11.01
CA LEU A 209 -0.92 8.98 -12.21
C LEU A 209 0.23 7.96 -12.08
N ASN A 210 0.78 7.79 -10.88
CA ASN A 210 1.79 6.77 -10.61
C ASN A 210 1.19 5.35 -10.66
N ASN A 211 -0.04 5.14 -10.15
CA ASN A 211 -0.74 3.86 -10.31
C ASN A 211 -0.97 3.57 -11.79
N TYR A 212 -1.52 4.55 -12.51
CA TYR A 212 -1.76 4.43 -13.94
C TYR A 212 -0.47 3.98 -14.66
N TYR A 213 0.65 4.67 -14.46
CA TYR A 213 1.89 4.35 -15.16
C TYR A 213 2.40 2.95 -14.79
N ALA A 214 2.48 2.62 -13.49
CA ALA A 214 2.96 1.32 -13.03
C ALA A 214 2.05 0.15 -13.48
N ILE A 215 0.73 0.32 -13.44
CA ILE A 215 -0.23 -0.67 -13.93
C ILE A 215 -0.09 -0.85 -15.45
N GLY A 216 0.04 0.26 -16.19
CA GLY A 216 0.23 0.22 -17.65
C GLY A 216 1.50 -0.53 -18.04
N MET A 217 2.63 -0.21 -17.39
CA MET A 217 3.90 -0.93 -17.58
C MET A 217 3.78 -2.41 -17.20
N LYS A 218 3.11 -2.73 -16.09
CA LYS A 218 2.91 -4.12 -15.68
C LYS A 218 2.08 -4.91 -16.69
N ASN A 219 1.05 -4.29 -17.29
CA ASN A 219 0.27 -4.90 -18.37
C ASN A 219 1.07 -5.05 -19.69
N LYS A 220 2.20 -4.34 -19.84
CA LYS A 220 3.21 -4.56 -20.89
C LYS A 220 4.25 -5.62 -20.52
N GLY A 221 4.19 -6.16 -19.31
CA GLY A 221 5.13 -7.16 -18.80
C GLY A 221 6.41 -6.58 -18.21
N VAL A 222 6.42 -5.28 -17.88
CA VAL A 222 7.57 -4.58 -17.30
C VAL A 222 7.27 -4.20 -15.85
N ASP A 223 8.13 -4.62 -14.93
CA ASP A 223 8.00 -4.28 -13.51
C ASP A 223 8.46 -2.85 -13.23
N PHE A 224 7.80 -2.21 -12.26
CA PHE A 224 8.25 -0.92 -11.74
C PHE A 224 9.38 -1.15 -10.74
N ASN A 225 10.61 -1.01 -11.20
CA ASN A 225 11.84 -1.17 -10.41
C ASN A 225 12.92 -0.19 -10.91
N LYS A 226 14.08 -0.20 -10.27
CA LYS A 226 15.23 0.66 -10.64
C LYS A 226 15.72 0.49 -12.09
N ASP A 227 15.48 -0.67 -12.71
CA ASP A 227 15.95 -0.99 -14.06
C ASP A 227 14.93 -0.58 -15.16
N LEU A 228 13.80 0.02 -14.76
CA LEU A 228 12.76 0.49 -15.68
C LEU A 228 13.29 1.60 -16.60
N ASP A 229 13.35 1.32 -17.90
CA ASP A 229 13.70 2.30 -18.93
C ASP A 229 12.49 3.16 -19.31
N LEU A 230 12.46 4.41 -18.82
CA LEU A 230 11.42 5.39 -19.17
C LEU A 230 11.38 5.71 -20.67
N THR A 231 12.47 5.52 -21.41
CA THR A 231 12.56 5.81 -22.85
C THR A 231 12.15 4.63 -23.75
N SER A 232 11.78 3.51 -23.13
CA SER A 232 11.34 2.32 -23.83
C SER A 232 10.08 2.56 -24.66
N LYS A 233 9.88 1.71 -25.67
CA LYS A 233 8.68 1.73 -26.51
C LYS A 233 7.41 1.51 -25.68
N ASP A 234 7.45 0.60 -24.71
CA ASP A 234 6.30 0.30 -23.85
C ASP A 234 5.92 1.49 -22.96
N SER A 235 6.93 2.15 -22.35
CA SER A 235 6.73 3.40 -21.59
C SER A 235 6.12 4.49 -22.46
N GLN A 236 6.61 4.66 -23.68
CA GLN A 236 6.04 5.61 -24.63
C GLN A 236 4.58 5.28 -24.97
N GLU A 237 4.25 4.02 -25.30
CA GLU A 237 2.89 3.61 -25.63
C GLU A 237 1.91 3.82 -24.47
N VAL A 238 2.33 3.51 -23.24
CA VAL A 238 1.55 3.76 -22.03
C VAL A 238 1.26 5.26 -21.93
N VAL A 239 2.30 6.10 -21.93
CA VAL A 239 2.18 7.55 -21.77
C VAL A 239 1.37 8.21 -22.90
N ASP A 240 1.58 7.80 -24.14
CA ASP A 240 0.88 8.35 -25.31
C ASP A 240 -0.64 8.11 -25.22
N TYR A 241 -1.11 6.94 -24.78
CA TYR A 241 -2.56 6.68 -24.67
C TYR A 241 -3.27 7.71 -23.78
N TYR A 242 -2.69 8.00 -22.60
CA TYR A 242 -3.33 8.88 -21.62
C TYR A 242 -3.19 10.33 -22.03
N ARG A 243 -2.00 10.69 -22.52
CA ARG A 243 -1.70 12.02 -23.01
C ARG A 243 -2.59 12.39 -24.20
N ASP A 244 -2.76 11.51 -25.17
CA ASP A 244 -3.61 11.74 -26.34
C ASP A 244 -5.05 12.05 -25.93
N GLY A 245 -5.57 11.34 -24.93
CA GLY A 245 -6.91 11.61 -24.41
C GLY A 245 -7.02 12.90 -23.61
N ILE A 246 -5.99 13.27 -22.86
CA ILE A 246 -5.93 14.55 -22.15
C ILE A 246 -5.85 15.70 -23.16
N GLU A 247 -4.98 15.62 -24.17
CA GLU A 247 -4.85 16.65 -25.22
C GLU A 247 -6.12 16.79 -26.06
N ALA A 248 -6.82 15.68 -26.33
CA ALA A 248 -8.10 15.69 -27.03
C ALA A 248 -9.27 16.14 -26.13
N GLY A 249 -9.08 16.21 -24.81
CA GLY A 249 -10.05 16.69 -23.81
C GLY A 249 -11.04 15.65 -23.28
N TYR A 250 -11.00 14.41 -23.76
CA TYR A 250 -11.90 13.35 -23.30
C TYR A 250 -11.37 12.57 -22.07
N PHE A 251 -10.08 12.73 -21.74
CA PHE A 251 -9.52 12.35 -20.45
C PHE A 251 -9.13 13.55 -19.61
N ARG A 252 -9.05 13.35 -18.29
CA ARG A 252 -8.47 14.31 -17.35
C ARG A 252 -7.75 13.64 -16.19
N THR A 253 -6.86 14.38 -15.55
CA THR A 253 -6.30 14.04 -14.25
C THR A 253 -7.16 14.64 -13.13
N ALA A 254 -6.95 14.20 -11.89
CA ALA A 254 -7.55 14.84 -10.72
C ALA A 254 -7.06 16.30 -10.54
N GLY A 255 -5.74 16.53 -10.67
CA GLY A 255 -5.15 17.86 -10.52
C GLY A 255 -5.51 18.51 -9.18
N SER A 256 -5.93 19.77 -9.20
CA SER A 256 -6.29 20.52 -7.98
C SER A 256 -7.50 19.97 -7.23
N ASP A 257 -8.35 19.17 -7.87
CA ASP A 257 -9.50 18.53 -7.21
C ASP A 257 -9.07 17.46 -6.21
N LYS A 258 -7.82 16.96 -6.31
CA LYS A 258 -7.22 15.85 -5.56
C LYS A 258 -7.87 14.48 -5.79
N TYR A 259 -9.19 14.44 -5.88
CA TYR A 259 -9.99 13.25 -6.17
C TYR A 259 -11.10 13.60 -7.17
N LEU A 260 -11.34 12.71 -8.13
CA LEU A 260 -12.37 12.89 -9.16
C LEU A 260 -13.79 12.60 -8.68
N SER A 261 -13.99 12.12 -7.44
CA SER A 261 -15.31 11.94 -6.85
C SER A 261 -16.14 13.24 -6.82
N GLY A 262 -15.51 14.39 -6.56
CA GLY A 262 -16.17 15.70 -6.60
C GLY A 262 -16.63 16.10 -8.01
N PRO A 263 -15.74 16.13 -9.02
CA PRO A 263 -16.14 16.31 -10.42
C PRO A 263 -17.18 15.31 -10.91
N PHE A 264 -17.11 14.06 -10.46
CA PHE A 264 -18.06 12.99 -10.79
C PHE A 264 -19.45 13.28 -10.21
N ALA A 265 -19.53 13.66 -8.93
CA ALA A 265 -20.78 14.08 -8.27
C ALA A 265 -21.45 15.26 -8.99
N ASN A 266 -20.64 16.16 -9.53
CA ASN A 266 -21.11 17.32 -10.32
C ASN A 266 -21.35 17.01 -11.81
N LYS A 267 -21.31 15.73 -12.20
CA LYS A 267 -21.50 15.27 -13.59
C LYS A 267 -20.56 15.93 -14.60
N LYS A 268 -19.36 16.34 -14.16
CA LYS A 268 -18.31 16.93 -15.01
C LYS A 268 -17.34 15.90 -15.58
N VAL A 269 -17.32 14.71 -14.99
CA VAL A 269 -16.66 13.53 -15.54
C VAL A 269 -17.64 12.35 -15.47
N ALA A 270 -17.79 11.61 -16.57
CA ALA A 270 -18.76 10.52 -16.65
C ALA A 270 -18.24 9.22 -16.04
N MET A 271 -16.93 8.99 -16.09
CA MET A 271 -16.26 7.82 -15.53
C MET A 271 -14.96 8.24 -14.85
N PHE A 272 -14.53 7.54 -13.82
CA PHE A 272 -13.16 7.71 -13.33
C PHE A 272 -12.61 6.42 -12.74
N VAL A 273 -11.29 6.25 -12.84
CA VAL A 273 -10.57 5.20 -12.15
C VAL A 273 -10.03 5.76 -10.85
N GLY A 274 -10.42 5.14 -9.74
CA GLY A 274 -10.05 5.57 -8.39
C GLY A 274 -10.03 4.42 -7.40
N SER A 275 -9.52 4.70 -6.21
CA SER A 275 -9.40 3.73 -5.11
C SER A 275 -10.78 3.29 -4.59
N ILE A 276 -10.95 2.00 -4.32
CA ILE A 276 -12.18 1.48 -3.70
C ILE A 276 -12.46 2.07 -2.30
N ALA A 277 -11.42 2.56 -1.62
CA ALA A 277 -11.57 3.29 -0.34
C ALA A 277 -12.41 4.58 -0.50
N GLY A 278 -12.53 5.11 -1.72
CA GLY A 278 -13.37 6.27 -2.03
C GLY A 278 -14.85 5.93 -2.28
N ALA A 279 -15.23 4.65 -2.37
CA ALA A 279 -16.54 4.23 -2.84
C ALA A 279 -17.70 4.71 -1.97
N GLY A 280 -17.50 4.84 -0.66
CA GLY A 280 -18.51 5.39 0.25
C GLY A 280 -18.87 6.85 -0.05
N PHE A 281 -17.89 7.66 -0.49
CA PHE A 281 -18.16 9.04 -0.93
C PHE A 281 -18.97 9.05 -2.23
N VAL A 282 -18.61 8.19 -3.19
CA VAL A 282 -19.34 8.07 -4.47
C VAL A 282 -20.79 7.65 -4.25
N GLN A 283 -21.04 6.65 -3.39
CA GLN A 283 -22.38 6.21 -3.02
C GLN A 283 -23.19 7.38 -2.46
N LYS A 284 -22.66 8.07 -1.45
CA LYS A 284 -23.32 9.19 -0.78
C LYS A 284 -23.65 10.33 -1.73
N ASP A 285 -22.70 10.69 -2.59
CA ASP A 285 -22.86 11.80 -3.54
C ASP A 285 -23.85 11.44 -4.65
N ALA A 286 -23.89 10.17 -5.09
CA ALA A 286 -24.88 9.69 -6.04
C ALA A 286 -26.30 9.71 -5.47
N GLU A 287 -26.47 9.27 -4.22
CA GLU A 287 -27.75 9.35 -3.50
C GLU A 287 -28.22 10.80 -3.34
N ALA A 288 -27.32 11.70 -2.92
CA ALA A 288 -27.63 13.12 -2.77
C ALA A 288 -27.92 13.81 -4.12
N GLY A 289 -27.19 13.43 -5.17
CA GLY A 289 -27.33 13.95 -6.53
C GLY A 289 -28.46 13.33 -7.34
N GLY A 290 -29.12 12.28 -6.82
CA GLY A 290 -30.24 11.61 -7.46
C GLY A 290 -29.89 11.00 -8.82
N TYR A 291 -28.71 10.40 -8.96
CA TYR A 291 -28.31 9.70 -10.19
C TYR A 291 -27.86 8.27 -9.89
N GLU A 292 -28.00 7.38 -10.87
CA GLU A 292 -27.50 6.01 -10.75
C GLU A 292 -26.01 5.97 -11.11
N TYR A 293 -25.19 5.44 -10.20
CA TYR A 293 -23.79 5.15 -10.45
C TYR A 293 -23.55 3.65 -10.54
N GLY A 294 -22.46 3.22 -11.16
CA GLY A 294 -22.01 1.84 -11.12
C GLY A 294 -20.51 1.74 -10.88
N VAL A 295 -20.08 0.51 -10.64
CA VAL A 295 -18.67 0.13 -10.48
C VAL A 295 -18.38 -1.02 -11.44
N ALA A 296 -17.19 -1.03 -12.02
CA ALA A 296 -16.67 -2.12 -12.83
C ALA A 296 -15.18 -2.32 -12.53
N PRO A 297 -14.60 -3.50 -12.82
CA PRO A 297 -13.15 -3.66 -12.84
C PRO A 297 -12.49 -2.57 -13.70
N ARG A 298 -11.27 -2.19 -13.32
CA ARG A 298 -10.43 -1.34 -14.18
C ARG A 298 -10.35 -1.99 -15.58
N PRO A 299 -10.39 -1.23 -16.70
CA PRO A 299 -10.41 -1.78 -18.05
C PRO A 299 -9.03 -2.27 -18.53
N GLU A 300 -8.30 -2.95 -17.65
CA GLU A 300 -7.01 -3.59 -17.85
C GLU A 300 -6.99 -4.91 -17.08
N LYS A 301 -6.13 -5.84 -17.49
CA LYS A 301 -6.11 -7.19 -16.90
C LYS A 301 -5.47 -7.18 -15.52
N ILE A 302 -4.26 -6.65 -15.41
CA ILE A 302 -3.49 -6.62 -14.18
C ILE A 302 -3.82 -5.34 -13.42
N ASN A 303 -3.98 -5.45 -12.10
CA ASN A 303 -4.31 -4.32 -11.23
C ASN A 303 -3.35 -4.27 -10.03
N LEU A 304 -3.20 -3.10 -9.42
CA LEU A 304 -2.28 -2.88 -8.33
C LEU A 304 -2.99 -3.04 -6.98
N GLN A 305 -2.41 -3.82 -6.07
CA GLN A 305 -2.77 -3.77 -4.64
C GLN A 305 -1.96 -2.67 -3.97
N GLN A 306 -2.62 -1.89 -3.13
CA GLN A 306 -1.99 -0.86 -2.30
C GLN A 306 -2.60 -0.83 -0.92
N GLY A 307 -2.03 0.01 -0.07
CA GLY A 307 -2.48 0.22 1.30
C GLY A 307 -1.53 -0.42 2.29
N THR A 308 -1.72 -0.05 3.54
CA THR A 308 -0.76 -0.32 4.60
C THR A 308 -0.96 -1.69 5.23
N ASP A 309 0.12 -2.14 5.87
CA ASP A 309 0.21 -3.36 6.67
C ASP A 309 0.47 -2.96 8.13
N ILE A 310 0.40 -3.93 9.03
CA ILE A 310 0.80 -3.76 10.42
C ILE A 310 2.17 -4.42 10.60
N TYR A 311 3.11 -3.65 11.14
CA TYR A 311 4.48 -4.07 11.43
C TYR A 311 4.75 -4.02 12.93
N MET A 312 5.66 -4.85 13.39
CA MET A 312 6.03 -4.98 14.80
C MET A 312 7.50 -4.62 15.00
N PHE A 313 7.80 -3.76 15.97
CA PHE A 313 9.17 -3.37 16.28
C PHE A 313 9.82 -4.36 17.25
N ASP A 314 11.11 -4.64 17.03
CA ASP A 314 11.90 -5.56 17.87
C ASP A 314 12.17 -5.01 19.29
N SER A 315 11.98 -3.70 19.49
CA SER A 315 12.12 -3.06 20.82
C SER A 315 11.03 -3.46 21.82
N ALA A 316 9.92 -4.05 21.36
CA ALA A 316 8.86 -4.58 22.21
C ALA A 316 9.32 -5.85 22.96
N THR A 317 8.84 -6.03 24.21
CA THR A 317 9.15 -7.24 24.98
C THR A 317 8.54 -8.50 24.34
N PRO A 318 9.06 -9.71 24.62
CA PRO A 318 8.46 -10.97 24.13
C PRO A 318 6.95 -11.09 24.39
N GLU A 319 6.47 -10.71 25.58
CA GLU A 319 5.05 -10.69 25.92
C GLU A 319 4.28 -9.67 25.07
N GLN A 320 4.81 -8.46 24.87
CA GLN A 320 4.18 -7.45 24.02
C GLN A 320 4.11 -7.87 22.56
N ARG A 321 5.17 -8.51 22.04
CA ARG A 321 5.20 -9.06 20.67
C ARG A 321 4.16 -10.16 20.48
N THR A 322 4.02 -11.04 21.46
CA THR A 322 2.98 -12.09 21.45
C THR A 322 1.58 -11.48 21.49
N ALA A 323 1.33 -10.54 22.41
CA ALA A 323 0.05 -9.84 22.50
C ALA A 323 -0.31 -9.08 21.20
N ALA A 324 0.69 -8.46 20.58
CA ALA A 324 0.52 -7.78 19.31
C ALA A 324 0.26 -8.75 18.15
N PHE A 325 0.94 -9.89 18.11
CA PHE A 325 0.68 -10.93 17.12
C PHE A 325 -0.74 -11.51 17.24
N GLU A 326 -1.23 -11.75 18.46
CA GLU A 326 -2.62 -12.16 18.71
C GLU A 326 -3.62 -11.12 18.18
N PHE A 327 -3.33 -9.84 18.37
CA PHE A 327 -4.17 -8.76 17.81
C PHE A 327 -4.15 -8.73 16.28
N MET A 328 -2.97 -8.86 15.65
CA MET A 328 -2.87 -8.98 14.18
C MET A 328 -3.65 -10.18 13.65
N LYS A 329 -3.54 -11.34 14.32
CA LYS A 329 -4.30 -12.56 14.00
C LYS A 329 -5.81 -12.35 14.13
N PHE A 330 -6.27 -11.67 15.19
CA PHE A 330 -7.68 -11.35 15.38
C PHE A 330 -8.22 -10.46 14.25
N LEU A 331 -7.47 -9.43 13.84
CA LEU A 331 -7.85 -8.56 12.73
C LEU A 331 -7.94 -9.33 11.40
N ALA A 332 -7.17 -10.40 11.24
CA ALA A 332 -7.17 -11.29 10.08
C ALA A 332 -8.20 -12.43 10.16
N THR A 333 -9.17 -12.40 11.08
CA THR A 333 -10.28 -13.38 11.11
C THR A 333 -11.39 -13.03 10.11
N PRO A 334 -12.20 -14.00 9.63
CA PRO A 334 -13.32 -13.74 8.72
C PRO A 334 -14.28 -12.66 9.22
N ASP A 335 -14.68 -12.71 10.49
CA ASP A 335 -15.62 -11.75 11.08
C ASP A 335 -15.03 -10.33 11.13
N SER A 336 -13.78 -10.20 11.58
CA SER A 336 -13.07 -8.91 11.59
C SER A 336 -12.91 -8.34 10.19
N GLN A 337 -12.53 -9.17 9.21
CA GLN A 337 -12.33 -8.75 7.83
C GLN A 337 -13.64 -8.36 7.14
N LEU A 338 -14.72 -9.12 7.37
CA LEU A 338 -16.03 -8.79 6.83
C LEU A 338 -16.54 -7.45 7.38
N TYR A 339 -16.48 -7.28 8.71
CA TYR A 339 -16.85 -6.02 9.35
C TYR A 339 -16.01 -4.86 8.83
N TRP A 340 -14.68 -5.01 8.82
CA TRP A 340 -13.76 -3.99 8.32
C TRP A 340 -14.08 -3.58 6.89
N ALA A 341 -14.22 -4.56 5.98
CA ALA A 341 -14.48 -4.29 4.57
C ALA A 341 -15.84 -3.59 4.35
N GLN A 342 -16.89 -4.01 5.07
CA GLN A 342 -18.22 -3.40 4.98
C GLN A 342 -18.26 -1.95 5.50
N GLN A 343 -17.54 -1.65 6.59
CA GLN A 343 -17.55 -0.30 7.17
C GLN A 343 -16.64 0.68 6.42
N THR A 344 -15.53 0.19 5.86
CA THR A 344 -14.46 1.07 5.36
C THR A 344 -14.37 1.16 3.84
N GLY A 345 -14.90 0.17 3.12
CA GLY A 345 -14.73 0.04 1.66
C GLY A 345 -13.37 -0.53 1.24
N TYR A 346 -12.47 -0.86 2.17
CA TYR A 346 -11.27 -1.64 1.85
C TYR A 346 -11.62 -3.07 1.44
N MET A 347 -10.73 -3.71 0.69
CA MET A 347 -10.94 -5.10 0.30
C MET A 347 -10.54 -6.05 1.43
N PRO A 348 -11.29 -7.16 1.61
CA PRO A 348 -10.90 -8.19 2.56
C PRO A 348 -9.63 -8.90 2.10
N ILE A 349 -8.82 -9.32 3.07
CA ILE A 349 -7.56 -10.04 2.81
C ILE A 349 -7.74 -11.56 2.72
N LEU A 350 -8.95 -12.07 3.02
CA LEU A 350 -9.29 -13.49 3.01
C LEU A 350 -10.19 -13.83 1.82
N GLU A 351 -9.93 -14.96 1.18
CA GLU A 351 -10.75 -15.47 0.06
C GLU A 351 -12.19 -15.82 0.49
N SER A 352 -12.38 -16.35 1.71
CA SER A 352 -13.72 -16.66 2.23
C SER A 352 -14.63 -15.44 2.30
N VAL A 353 -14.09 -14.32 2.78
CA VAL A 353 -14.83 -13.07 2.93
C VAL A 353 -15.09 -12.46 1.55
N LEU A 354 -14.07 -12.42 0.67
CA LEU A 354 -14.22 -11.94 -0.71
C LEU A 354 -15.34 -12.68 -1.46
N HIS A 355 -15.45 -13.99 -1.24
CA HIS A 355 -16.44 -14.83 -1.91
C HIS A 355 -17.78 -14.95 -1.18
N SER A 356 -17.89 -14.45 0.06
CA SER A 356 -19.10 -14.58 0.86
C SER A 356 -20.29 -13.79 0.27
N ASP A 357 -21.48 -14.36 0.38
CA ASP A 357 -22.72 -13.68 -0.02
C ASP A 357 -22.95 -12.40 0.80
N GLU A 358 -22.56 -12.41 2.08
CA GLU A 358 -22.73 -11.25 2.95
C GLU A 358 -21.87 -10.06 2.51
N TYR A 359 -20.64 -10.32 2.06
CA TYR A 359 -19.80 -9.27 1.48
C TYR A 359 -20.33 -8.82 0.12
N LYS A 360 -20.59 -9.77 -0.80
CA LYS A 360 -21.04 -9.48 -2.18
C LYS A 360 -22.36 -8.71 -2.23
N ASN A 361 -23.25 -8.94 -1.26
CA ASN A 361 -24.54 -8.27 -1.14
C ASN A 361 -24.51 -7.03 -0.24
N SER A 362 -23.32 -6.49 0.06
CA SER A 362 -23.18 -5.24 0.81
C SER A 362 -24.03 -4.12 0.20
N LYS A 363 -24.70 -3.38 1.07
CA LYS A 363 -25.55 -2.23 0.70
C LYS A 363 -24.83 -0.89 0.83
N THR A 364 -23.63 -0.88 1.42
CA THR A 364 -22.87 0.34 1.67
C THR A 364 -22.28 0.90 0.38
N THR A 365 -21.83 0.04 -0.53
CA THR A 365 -21.29 0.42 -1.85
C THR A 365 -21.53 -0.69 -2.87
N LYS A 366 -21.41 -0.38 -4.17
CA LYS A 366 -21.49 -1.38 -5.26
C LYS A 366 -20.18 -2.12 -5.53
N VAL A 367 -19.09 -1.80 -4.81
CA VAL A 367 -17.76 -2.41 -4.99
C VAL A 367 -17.76 -3.93 -4.74
N PRO A 368 -18.29 -4.44 -3.60
CA PRO A 368 -18.13 -5.86 -3.26
C PRO A 368 -18.68 -6.84 -4.31
N ALA A 369 -19.76 -6.46 -4.99
CA ALA A 369 -20.36 -7.26 -6.06
C ALA A 369 -19.46 -7.41 -7.31
N GLN A 370 -18.44 -6.55 -7.46
CA GLN A 370 -17.57 -6.47 -8.64
C GLN A 370 -16.09 -6.73 -8.31
N LEU A 371 -15.73 -6.71 -7.01
CA LEU A 371 -14.35 -6.71 -6.57
C LEU A 371 -13.60 -7.99 -6.96
N GLU A 372 -14.23 -9.17 -6.85
CA GLU A 372 -13.63 -10.47 -7.17
C GLU A 372 -12.93 -10.46 -8.55
N ASN A 373 -13.59 -9.88 -9.57
CA ASN A 373 -13.01 -9.77 -10.91
C ASN A 373 -11.86 -8.76 -11.00
N ALA A 374 -11.90 -7.70 -10.20
CA ALA A 374 -10.89 -6.64 -10.20
C ALA A 374 -9.61 -7.03 -9.45
N VAL A 375 -9.66 -8.06 -8.61
CA VAL A 375 -8.55 -8.49 -7.74
C VAL A 375 -7.97 -9.86 -8.13
N LYS A 376 -8.37 -10.39 -9.29
CA LYS A 376 -7.93 -11.70 -9.77
C LYS A 376 -6.44 -11.72 -10.11
N ASP A 377 -5.97 -10.69 -10.82
CA ASP A 377 -4.59 -10.54 -11.25
C ASP A 377 -4.00 -9.28 -10.59
N LEU A 378 -3.64 -9.39 -9.30
CA LEU A 378 -3.01 -8.30 -8.55
C LEU A 378 -1.47 -8.38 -8.62
N PHE A 379 -0.82 -7.23 -8.52
CA PHE A 379 0.60 -7.13 -8.17
C PHE A 379 0.81 -6.07 -7.08
N ALA A 380 2.00 -6.08 -6.48
CA ALA A 380 2.49 -5.02 -5.60
C ALA A 380 3.71 -4.37 -6.23
N ILE A 381 3.96 -3.09 -5.91
CA ILE A 381 5.26 -2.47 -6.22
C ILE A 381 6.33 -3.22 -5.41
N PRO A 382 7.44 -3.66 -6.03
CA PRO A 382 8.55 -4.28 -5.31
C PRO A 382 9.01 -3.39 -4.16
N VAL A 383 9.21 -4.01 -3.00
CA VAL A 383 9.73 -3.32 -1.82
C VAL A 383 11.26 -3.43 -1.88
N GLU A 384 11.88 -2.40 -2.44
CA GLU A 384 13.33 -2.26 -2.54
C GLU A 384 13.77 -0.85 -2.12
N GLU A 385 15.07 -0.66 -1.94
CA GLU A 385 15.64 0.64 -1.57
C GLU A 385 15.12 1.75 -2.50
N ASN A 386 14.61 2.83 -1.92
CA ASN A 386 14.09 4.01 -2.62
C ASN A 386 12.89 3.77 -3.56
N ALA A 387 12.25 2.58 -3.55
CA ALA A 387 11.09 2.30 -4.39
C ALA A 387 9.91 3.25 -4.16
N ASP A 388 9.60 3.57 -2.91
CA ASP A 388 8.52 4.51 -2.58
C ASP A 388 8.84 5.93 -3.07
N SER A 389 10.11 6.35 -2.99
CA SER A 389 10.56 7.66 -3.49
C SER A 389 10.39 7.74 -5.00
N ALA A 390 10.90 6.76 -5.74
CA ALA A 390 10.75 6.70 -7.20
C ALA A 390 9.29 6.55 -7.65
N TYR A 391 8.51 5.75 -6.93
CA TYR A 391 7.08 5.56 -7.21
C TYR A 391 6.29 6.86 -7.02
N ASN A 392 6.59 7.64 -5.99
CA ASN A 392 5.98 8.95 -5.79
C ASN A 392 6.49 9.98 -6.79
N GLU A 393 7.77 9.96 -7.15
CA GLU A 393 8.35 10.85 -8.16
C GLU A 393 7.69 10.63 -9.54
N MET A 394 7.30 9.38 -9.84
CA MET A 394 6.59 9.06 -11.07
C MET A 394 5.28 9.86 -11.22
N ARG A 395 4.61 10.19 -10.10
CA ARG A 395 3.43 11.07 -10.13
C ARG A 395 3.80 12.44 -10.67
N THR A 396 4.83 13.07 -10.09
CA THR A 396 5.33 14.40 -10.50
C THR A 396 5.78 14.43 -11.95
N ILE A 397 6.48 13.37 -12.40
CA ILE A 397 6.92 13.24 -13.78
C ILE A 397 5.70 13.15 -14.72
N MET A 398 4.71 12.30 -14.41
CA MET A 398 3.49 12.19 -15.22
C MET A 398 2.70 13.50 -15.27
N GLU A 399 2.56 14.20 -14.14
CA GLU A 399 1.93 15.53 -14.09
C GLU A 399 2.64 16.52 -15.01
N SER A 400 3.98 16.53 -14.97
CA SER A 400 4.82 17.41 -15.80
C SER A 400 4.70 17.08 -17.30
N ILE A 401 4.67 15.79 -17.64
CA ILE A 401 4.49 15.34 -19.03
C ILE A 401 3.13 15.76 -19.56
N PHE A 402 2.05 15.55 -18.80
CA PHE A 402 0.69 15.85 -19.24
C PHE A 402 0.37 17.35 -19.23
N ALA A 403 1.08 18.16 -18.45
CA ALA A 403 0.97 19.62 -18.48
C ALA A 403 1.81 20.26 -19.61
N SER A 404 2.71 19.50 -20.25
CA SER A 404 3.65 20.04 -21.23
C SER A 404 3.00 20.36 -22.57
N SER A 405 3.32 21.53 -23.13
CA SER A 405 2.92 21.90 -24.49
C SER A 405 3.75 21.23 -25.59
N ASN A 406 4.87 20.59 -25.22
CA ASN A 406 5.74 19.90 -26.17
C ASN A 406 5.17 18.53 -26.53
N LYS A 407 4.69 18.36 -27.77
CA LYS A 407 4.03 17.14 -28.29
C LYS A 407 4.94 15.91 -28.46
N ASP A 408 6.25 16.06 -28.28
CA ASP A 408 7.18 14.94 -28.38
C ASP A 408 7.30 14.19 -27.04
N THR A 409 6.43 13.19 -26.82
CA THR A 409 6.43 12.34 -25.62
C THR A 409 7.78 11.65 -25.41
N LYS A 410 8.42 11.19 -26.49
CA LYS A 410 9.72 10.53 -26.41
C LYS A 410 10.79 11.46 -25.85
N LYS A 411 10.79 12.72 -26.29
CA LYS A 411 11.68 13.74 -25.72
C LYS A 411 11.36 14.00 -24.24
N LEU A 412 10.08 14.14 -23.88
CA LEU A 412 9.70 14.39 -22.48
C LEU A 412 10.12 13.24 -21.54
N LEU A 413 9.93 11.99 -21.96
CA LEU A 413 10.38 10.82 -21.20
C LEU A 413 11.90 10.78 -21.04
N LYS A 414 12.64 11.12 -22.11
CA LYS A 414 14.09 11.26 -22.05
C LYS A 414 14.52 12.36 -21.09
N ASP A 415 13.87 13.51 -21.12
CA ASP A 415 14.18 14.64 -20.25
C ASP A 415 13.89 14.29 -18.77
N ALA A 416 12.85 13.49 -18.51
CA ALA A 416 12.48 13.00 -17.17
C ALA A 416 13.33 11.83 -16.64
N THR A 417 14.12 11.17 -17.49
CA THR A 417 14.91 9.97 -17.11
C THR A 417 15.86 10.28 -15.95
N SER A 418 16.55 11.42 -16.00
CA SER A 418 17.49 11.79 -14.94
C SER A 418 16.81 12.06 -13.59
N GLN A 419 15.58 12.57 -13.59
CA GLN A 419 14.78 12.79 -12.39
C GLN A 419 14.32 11.47 -11.77
N PHE A 420 13.87 10.53 -12.60
CA PHE A 420 13.51 9.18 -12.16
C PHE A 420 14.70 8.42 -11.57
N GLU A 421 15.83 8.42 -12.27
CA GLU A 421 17.08 7.82 -11.79
C GLU A 421 17.55 8.45 -10.47
N GLN A 422 17.44 9.78 -10.33
CA GLN A 422 17.78 10.45 -9.07
C GLN A 422 16.90 9.98 -7.91
N ALA A 423 15.60 9.77 -8.12
CA ALA A 423 14.69 9.30 -7.07
C ALA A 423 15.04 7.90 -6.55
N TRP A 424 15.60 7.04 -7.39
CA TRP A 424 16.14 5.73 -6.99
C TRP A 424 17.46 5.80 -6.21
N ASN A 425 18.19 6.91 -6.33
CA ASN A 425 19.53 7.09 -5.74
C ASN A 425 19.54 8.06 -4.54
N GLN A 426 18.39 8.37 -3.95
CA GLN A 426 18.27 9.31 -2.82
C GLN A 426 18.80 8.76 -1.50
#